data_AF-A0A9E5M324-F1
#
_entry.id   AF-A0A9E5M324-F1
#
_cell.length_a   1.000
_cell.length_b   1.000
_cell.length_c   1.000
_cell.angle_alpha   90.00
_cell.angle_beta   90.00
_cell.angle_gamma   90.00
#
_symmetry.space_group_name_H-M   'P 1'
#
loop_
_entity.id
_entity.type
_entity.pdbx_description
1 polymer ?
#
loop_
_entity_poly.entity_id
_entity_poly.type
_entity_poly.pdbx_seq_one_letter_code
_entity_poly.pdbx_strand_id
1 'polypeptide(L)'
;ARGLDASPGVKNKLISAGDLAAGRILDIILEDEIGHVAAGNRWYRHVCQERGMDPIATYRELIVQYDAPKLKSPYNLEARRMAGFDDEELNYLAANGL
;
A
#
# COMPACT_ATOMS: atom_id res chain seq x y z
N ALA A 1 2.41 1.30 2.87
CA ALA A 1 3.67 0.54 2.79
C ALA A 1 4.13 0.41 1.34
N ARG A 2 5.44 0.27 1.10
CA ARG A 2 6.03 0.22 -0.25
C ARG A 2 5.99 -1.18 -0.87
N GLY A 3 5.89 -2.23 -0.05
CA GLY A 3 5.95 -3.63 -0.49
C GLY A 3 4.89 -3.96 -1.54
N LEU A 4 3.65 -3.47 -1.35
CA LEU A 4 2.55 -3.66 -2.29
C LEU A 4 2.91 -3.31 -3.75
N ASP A 5 3.64 -2.20 -3.93
CA ASP A 5 3.98 -1.68 -5.25
C ASP A 5 5.29 -2.28 -5.81
N ALA A 6 6.23 -2.64 -4.94
CA ALA A 6 7.55 -3.11 -5.35
C ALA A 6 7.59 -4.60 -5.69
N SER A 7 6.82 -5.43 -4.98
CA SER A 7 6.88 -6.89 -5.11
C SER A 7 6.67 -7.42 -6.53
N PRO A 8 5.70 -6.91 -7.34
CA PRO A 8 5.51 -7.41 -8.71
C PRO A 8 6.76 -7.21 -9.59
N GLY A 9 7.42 -6.05 -9.47
CA GLY A 9 8.62 -5.75 -10.26
C GLY A 9 9.82 -6.62 -9.87
N VAL A 10 9.97 -6.91 -8.57
CA VAL A 10 11.03 -7.80 -8.08
C VAL A 10 10.76 -9.24 -8.51
N LYS A 11 9.53 -9.72 -8.34
CA LYS A 11 9.08 -11.04 -8.81
C LYS A 11 9.38 -11.25 -10.29
N ASN A 12 8.98 -10.31 -11.14
CA ASN A 12 9.16 -10.41 -12.58
C ASN A 12 10.65 -10.55 -12.94
N LYS A 13 11.53 -9.77 -12.31
CA LYS A 13 12.99 -9.88 -12.53
C LYS A 13 13.54 -11.25 -12.16
N LEU A 14 13.11 -11.82 -11.05
CA LEU A 14 13.54 -13.16 -10.60
C LEU A 14 13.07 -14.25 -11.57
N ILE A 15 11.80 -14.21 -11.97
CA ILE A 15 11.23 -15.16 -12.94
C ILE A 15 11.95 -15.04 -14.29
N SER A 16 12.19 -13.82 -14.77
CA SER A 16 12.94 -13.60 -16.02
C SER A 16 14.39 -14.08 -15.95
N ALA A 17 14.99 -14.15 -14.76
CA ALA A 17 16.31 -14.73 -14.54
C ALA A 17 16.28 -16.27 -14.36
N GLY A 18 15.11 -16.91 -14.45
CA GLY A 18 14.92 -18.36 -14.31
C GLY A 18 14.63 -18.84 -12.88
N ASP A 19 14.59 -17.94 -11.90
CA ASP A 19 14.31 -18.30 -10.50
C ASP A 19 12.80 -18.29 -10.20
N LEU A 20 12.15 -19.36 -10.63
CA LEU A 20 10.71 -19.58 -10.39
C LEU A 20 10.39 -19.82 -8.91
N ALA A 21 11.36 -20.32 -8.12
CA ALA A 21 11.16 -20.58 -6.70
C ALA A 21 11.09 -19.26 -5.92
N ALA A 22 12.03 -18.35 -6.16
CA ALA A 22 11.98 -17.02 -5.58
C ALA A 22 10.73 -16.24 -6.04
N GLY A 23 10.32 -16.41 -7.30
CA GLY A 23 9.06 -15.85 -7.81
C GLY A 23 7.83 -16.24 -6.97
N ARG A 24 7.73 -17.52 -6.57
CA ARG A 24 6.64 -18.01 -5.69
C ARG A 24 6.75 -17.50 -4.26
N ILE A 25 7.96 -17.34 -3.73
CA ILE A 25 8.17 -16.76 -2.40
C ILE A 25 7.67 -15.30 -2.37
N LEU A 26 7.90 -14.55 -3.46
CA LEU A 26 7.42 -13.17 -3.57
C LEU A 26 5.88 -13.07 -3.61
N ASP A 27 5.19 -14.11 -4.08
CA ASP A 27 3.72 -14.16 -4.01
C ASP A 27 3.23 -14.24 -2.55
N ILE A 28 3.82 -15.14 -1.76
CA ILE A 28 3.51 -15.28 -0.33
C ILE A 28 3.81 -13.97 0.40
N ILE A 29 4.97 -13.35 0.15
CA ILE A 29 5.33 -12.06 0.76
C ILE A 29 4.33 -10.96 0.39
N LEU A 30 3.84 -10.93 -0.85
CA LEU A 30 2.85 -9.95 -1.26
C LEU A 30 1.50 -10.17 -0.55
N GLU A 31 1.05 -11.42 -0.41
CA GLU A 31 -0.16 -11.76 0.36
C GLU A 31 -0.05 -11.31 1.82
N ASP A 32 1.08 -11.59 2.47
CA ASP A 32 1.36 -11.17 3.84
C ASP A 32 1.38 -9.64 3.96
N GLU A 33 1.99 -8.95 3.00
CA GLU A 33 2.05 -7.48 2.99
C GLU A 33 0.65 -6.86 2.78
N ILE A 34 -0.23 -7.48 1.98
CA ILE A 34 -1.64 -7.05 1.87
C ILE A 34 -2.32 -7.16 3.24
N GLY A 35 -2.15 -8.29 3.93
CA GLY A 35 -2.72 -8.50 5.26
C GLY A 35 -2.19 -7.51 6.30
N HIS A 36 -0.88 -7.27 6.30
CA HIS A 36 -0.21 -6.31 7.19
C HIS A 36 -0.75 -4.89 6.98
N VAL A 37 -0.84 -4.42 5.73
CA VAL A 37 -1.35 -3.09 5.43
C VAL A 37 -2.84 -2.98 5.74
N ALA A 38 -3.63 -4.02 5.48
CA ALA A 38 -5.05 -4.07 5.83
C ALA A 38 -5.28 -3.93 7.34
N ALA A 39 -4.46 -4.58 8.17
CA ALA A 39 -4.53 -4.45 9.61
C ALA A 39 -4.24 -3.02 10.08
N GLY A 40 -3.19 -2.39 9.54
CA GLY A 40 -2.85 -1.00 9.83
C GLY A 40 -3.97 -0.03 9.43
N ASN A 41 -4.51 -0.18 8.22
CA ASN A 41 -5.60 0.66 7.72
C ASN A 41 -6.86 0.54 8.59
N ARG A 42 -7.23 -0.68 8.98
CA ARG A 42 -8.38 -0.92 9.88
C ARG A 42 -8.23 -0.18 11.22
N TRP A 43 -7.07 -0.30 11.86
CA TRP A 43 -6.80 0.36 13.14
C TRP A 43 -6.74 1.88 12.99
N TYR A 44 -6.13 2.38 11.91
CA TYR A 44 -6.10 3.80 11.60
C TYR A 44 -7.52 4.38 11.51
N ARG A 45 -8.39 3.77 10.69
CA ARG A 45 -9.78 4.21 10.52
C ARG A 45 -10.58 4.10 11.81
N HIS A 46 -10.36 3.05 12.60
CA HIS A 46 -10.98 2.90 13.93
C HIS A 46 -10.63 4.08 14.85
N VAL A 47 -9.34 4.43 14.96
CA VAL A 47 -8.90 5.56 15.80
C VAL A 47 -9.42 6.91 15.28
N CYS A 48 -9.46 7.12 13.96
CA CYS A 48 -10.08 8.32 13.39
C CYS A 48 -11.55 8.41 13.77
N GLN A 49 -12.30 7.31 13.67
CA GLN A 49 -13.70 7.25 14.06
C GLN A 49 -13.90 7.56 15.54
N GLU A 50 -13.13 6.93 16.43
CA GLU A 50 -13.19 7.18 17.88
C GLU A 50 -12.91 8.65 18.24
N ARG A 51 -12.07 9.32 17.45
CA ARG A 51 -11.70 10.73 17.65
C ARG A 51 -12.56 11.72 16.87
N GLY A 52 -13.54 11.26 16.09
CA GLY A 52 -14.38 12.11 15.24
C GLY A 52 -13.60 12.81 14.11
N MET A 53 -12.53 12.19 13.62
CA MET A 53 -11.66 12.71 12.57
C MET A 53 -12.01 12.09 11.22
N ASP A 54 -11.91 12.88 10.14
CA ASP A 54 -11.98 12.37 8.78
C ASP A 54 -10.66 11.67 8.41
N PRO A 55 -10.67 10.35 8.09
CA PRO A 55 -9.44 9.61 7.85
C PRO A 55 -8.66 10.10 6.62
N ILE A 56 -9.33 10.61 5.58
CA ILE A 56 -8.63 11.03 4.37
C ILE A 56 -7.91 12.36 4.61
N ALA A 57 -8.60 13.34 5.20
CA ALA A 57 -8.02 14.62 5.56
C ALA A 57 -6.91 14.46 6.60
N THR A 58 -7.14 13.69 7.67
CA THR A 58 -6.12 13.42 8.68
C THR A 58 -4.90 12.75 8.07
N TYR A 59 -5.07 11.79 7.16
CA TYR A 59 -3.92 11.12 6.54
C TYR A 59 -3.06 12.11 5.73
N ARG A 60 -3.69 13.03 4.98
CA ARG A 60 -2.99 14.09 4.25
C ARG A 60 -2.19 15.01 5.19
N GLU A 61 -2.78 15.39 6.32
CA GLU A 61 -2.08 16.20 7.33
C GLU A 61 -0.88 15.44 7.92
N LEU A 62 -1.05 14.16 8.25
CA LEU A 62 0.01 13.34 8.83
C LEU A 62 1.18 13.11 7.88
N ILE A 63 0.93 12.96 6.58
CA ILE A 63 1.98 12.85 5.55
C ILE A 63 2.87 14.09 5.57
N VAL A 64 2.27 15.27 5.64
CA VAL A 64 3.01 16.55 5.69
C VAL A 64 3.72 16.69 7.02
N GLN A 65 3.04 16.43 8.14
CA GLN A 65 3.58 16.58 9.48
C GLN A 65 4.84 15.73 9.70
N TYR A 66 4.84 14.49 9.19
CA TYR A 66 5.92 13.54 9.38
C TYR A 66 6.89 13.44 8.20
N ASP A 67 6.78 14.35 7.22
CA ASP A 67 7.59 14.35 5.99
C ASP A 67 7.66 12.96 5.36
N ALA A 68 6.49 12.32 5.21
CA ALA A 68 6.41 10.95 4.78
C ALA A 68 6.93 10.81 3.32
N PRO A 69 7.75 9.78 3.03
CA PRO A 69 8.36 9.65 1.72
C PRO A 69 7.33 9.38 0.64
N LYS A 70 7.48 10.06 -0.49
CA LYS A 70 6.59 9.85 -1.62
C LYS A 70 6.69 8.44 -2.18
N LEU A 71 5.53 7.83 -2.42
CA LEU A 71 5.47 6.57 -3.13
C LEU A 71 5.79 6.80 -4.61
N LYS A 72 6.63 5.93 -5.18
CA LYS A 72 6.96 5.95 -6.61
C LYS A 72 6.05 5.02 -7.41
N SER A 73 5.52 5.47 -8.53
CA SER A 73 4.83 4.58 -9.47
C SER A 73 5.77 3.49 -10.03
N PRO A 74 5.21 2.38 -10.59
CA PRO A 74 3.79 2.05 -10.70
C PRO A 74 3.17 1.64 -9.35
N TYR A 75 1.88 1.94 -9.16
CA TYR A 75 1.13 1.52 -7.98
C TYR A 75 0.40 0.21 -8.22
N ASN A 76 0.41 -0.68 -7.23
CA ASN A 76 -0.40 -1.88 -7.26
C ASN A 76 -1.80 -1.57 -6.69
N LEU A 77 -2.65 -0.96 -7.52
CA LEU A 77 -3.99 -0.51 -7.09
C LEU A 77 -4.88 -1.66 -6.62
N GLU A 78 -4.73 -2.86 -7.21
CA GLU A 78 -5.48 -4.05 -6.81
C GLU A 78 -5.08 -4.49 -5.39
N ALA A 79 -3.79 -4.65 -5.11
CA ALA A 79 -3.32 -5.00 -3.76
C ALA A 79 -3.69 -3.93 -2.72
N ARG A 80 -3.72 -2.65 -3.10
CA ARG A 80 -4.19 -1.58 -2.22
C ARG A 80 -5.70 -1.66 -1.97
N ARG A 81 -6.53 -1.96 -2.97
CA ARG A 81 -7.96 -2.23 -2.74
C ARG A 81 -8.15 -3.39 -1.77
N MET A 82 -7.40 -4.49 -1.95
CA MET A 82 -7.43 -5.63 -1.03
C MET A 82 -6.97 -5.26 0.39
N ALA A 83 -6.08 -4.28 0.53
CA ALA A 83 -5.66 -3.72 1.81
C ALA A 83 -6.66 -2.69 2.40
N GLY A 84 -7.85 -2.54 1.80
CA GLY A 84 -8.96 -1.74 2.33
C GLY A 84 -8.92 -0.25 1.98
N PHE A 85 -8.12 0.15 1.00
CA PHE A 85 -8.15 1.54 0.49
C PHE A 85 -9.41 1.74 -0.37
N ASP A 86 -10.09 2.86 -0.16
CA ASP A 86 -11.26 3.25 -0.96
C ASP A 86 -10.84 3.96 -2.27
N ASP A 87 -11.79 4.12 -3.19
CA ASP A 87 -11.49 4.71 -4.50
C ASP A 87 -11.08 6.19 -4.39
N GLU A 88 -11.50 6.93 -3.36
CA GLU A 88 -11.06 8.32 -3.17
C GLU A 88 -9.57 8.36 -2.79
N GLU A 89 -9.14 7.53 -1.85
CA GLU A 89 -7.74 7.36 -1.46
C GLU A 89 -6.87 6.95 -2.65
N LEU A 90 -7.36 6.00 -3.46
CA LEU A 90 -6.63 5.49 -4.63
C LEU A 90 -6.53 6.52 -5.76
N ASN A 91 -7.60 7.28 -6.01
CA ASN A 91 -7.58 8.37 -6.99
C ASN A 91 -6.62 9.47 -6.55
N TYR A 92 -6.60 9.80 -5.26
CA TYR A 92 -5.65 10.76 -4.71
C TYR A 92 -4.21 10.29 -4.88
N LEU A 93 -3.91 9.04 -4.53
CA LEU A 93 -2.60 8.41 -4.72
C LEU A 93 -2.18 8.43 -6.20
N ALA A 94 -3.09 8.09 -7.12
CA ALA A 94 -2.80 8.04 -8.55
C ALA A 94 -2.46 9.43 -9.11
N ALA A 95 -3.15 10.48 -8.65
CA ALA A 95 -2.97 11.84 -9.14
C ALA A 95 -1.76 12.57 -8.53
N ASN A 96 -1.48 12.37 -7.24
CA ASN A 96 -0.52 13.21 -6.50
C ASN A 96 0.73 12.46 -6.04
N GLY A 97 0.70 11.12 -6.05
CA GLY A 97 1.49 10.35 -5.11
C GLY A 97 1.03 10.58 -3.66
N LEU A 98 1.45 9.72 -2.75
CA LEU A 98 1.46 10.11 -1.33
C LEU A 98 2.56 11.12 -1.10
#